data_AF-A0A7S2BJW1-F1
#
_entry.id   AF-A0A7S2BJW1-F1
#
_cell.length_a   1.000
_cell.length_b   1.000
_cell.length_c   1.000
_cell.angle_alpha   90.00
_cell.angle_beta   90.00
_cell.angle_gamma   90.00
#
_symmetry.space_group_name_H-M   'P 1'
#
loop_
_entity.id
_entity.type
_entity.pdbx_description
1 polymer ?
#
loop_
_entity_poly.entity_id
_entity_poly.type
_entity_poly.pdbx_seq_one_letter_code
_entity_poly.pdbx_strand_id
1 'polypeptide(L)'
;FYQIATSKGLDFCRIRAAIMYKYGRAAGFPRAGFTAGPHLFKDTMQLAAYCRHTFSLGHAAMLVNETMPDCVLEQARKELAQSGGKLAGARCGVLGMAFKPDNDDVRESLAFKLRRLLLWEGADVLCSDVYVQREGFVSAEDLLARSDFIFVGCPHREYRSLRFRPGQRVFDCWGSGIRPDGPAICAGAVGGAAETGALRGEAVQKGPE
;
A
#
# COMPACT_ATOMS: atom_id res chain seq x y z
N PHE A 1 -11.06 3.85 -2.92
CA PHE A 1 -10.81 2.96 -4.09
C PHE A 1 -9.97 1.74 -3.73
N TYR A 2 -8.80 1.88 -3.10
CA TYR A 2 -7.96 0.73 -2.73
C TYR A 2 -8.71 -0.34 -1.93
N GLN A 3 -9.32 0.04 -0.80
CA GLN A 3 -10.08 -0.90 0.04
C GLN A 3 -11.18 -1.65 -0.74
N ILE A 4 -11.87 -0.95 -1.65
CA ILE A 4 -12.91 -1.55 -2.50
C ILE A 4 -12.28 -2.57 -3.46
N ALA A 5 -11.23 -2.18 -4.18
CA ALA A 5 -10.54 -3.05 -5.13
C ALA A 5 -10.01 -4.32 -4.45
N THR A 6 -9.27 -4.18 -3.34
CA THR A 6 -8.69 -5.31 -2.62
C THR A 6 -9.76 -6.21 -1.99
N SER A 7 -10.87 -5.65 -1.50
CA SER A 7 -11.99 -6.44 -0.98
C SER A 7 -12.64 -7.36 -2.03
N LYS A 8 -12.53 -7.00 -3.31
CA LYS A 8 -13.02 -7.76 -4.46
C LYS A 8 -11.93 -8.59 -5.15
N GLY A 9 -10.72 -8.65 -4.59
CA GLY A 9 -9.59 -9.37 -5.18
C GLY A 9 -9.03 -8.72 -6.45
N LEU A 10 -9.26 -7.41 -6.64
CA LEU A 10 -8.79 -6.67 -7.80
C LEU A 10 -7.48 -5.92 -7.50
N ASP A 11 -6.63 -5.78 -8.53
CA ASP A 11 -5.38 -5.04 -8.46
C ASP A 11 -5.63 -3.53 -8.58
N PHE A 12 -5.50 -2.82 -7.45
CA PHE A 12 -5.65 -1.36 -7.39
C PHE A 12 -4.63 -0.61 -8.25
N CYS A 13 -3.38 -1.08 -8.34
CA CYS A 13 -2.33 -0.42 -9.11
C CYS A 13 -2.66 -0.44 -10.61
N ARG A 14 -3.17 -1.58 -11.12
CA ARG A 14 -3.67 -1.71 -12.49
C ARG A 14 -4.89 -0.83 -12.75
N ILE A 15 -5.87 -0.83 -11.83
CA ILE A 15 -7.07 0.02 -11.94
C ILE A 15 -6.67 1.50 -11.97
N ARG A 16 -5.80 1.93 -11.06
CA ARG A 16 -5.28 3.30 -11.00
C ARG A 16 -4.57 3.67 -12.30
N ALA A 17 -3.72 2.80 -12.83
CA ALA A 17 -3.04 3.04 -14.10
C ALA A 17 -4.04 3.22 -15.26
N ALA A 18 -5.10 2.39 -15.31
CA ALA A 18 -6.16 2.49 -16.30
C ALA A 18 -6.95 3.81 -16.19
N ILE A 19 -7.28 4.26 -14.97
CA ILE A 19 -7.98 5.54 -14.73
C ILE A 19 -7.18 6.73 -15.28
N MET A 20 -5.85 6.69 -15.19
CA MET A 20 -4.97 7.78 -15.63
C MET A 20 -4.58 7.69 -17.10
N TYR A 21 -4.80 6.54 -17.76
CA TYR A 21 -4.29 6.29 -19.10
C TYR A 21 -4.90 7.28 -20.11
N LYS A 22 -4.04 8.10 -20.73
CA LYS A 22 -4.42 9.16 -21.68
C LYS A 22 -5.49 10.13 -21.15
N TYR A 23 -5.59 10.28 -19.83
CA TYR A 23 -6.57 11.15 -19.20
C TYR A 23 -5.89 12.19 -18.29
N GLY A 24 -5.52 13.33 -18.90
CA GLY A 24 -4.72 14.37 -18.24
C GLY A 24 -5.33 14.93 -16.95
N ARG A 25 -6.67 14.99 -16.84
CA ARG A 25 -7.35 15.46 -15.62
C ARG A 25 -7.13 14.52 -14.42
N ALA A 26 -6.86 13.24 -14.66
CA ALA A 26 -6.58 12.27 -13.60
C ALA A 26 -5.09 11.98 -13.39
N ALA A 27 -4.17 12.69 -14.06
CA ALA A 27 -2.73 12.44 -13.93
C ALA A 27 -2.24 12.49 -12.47
N GLY A 28 -2.87 13.32 -11.64
CA GLY A 28 -2.58 13.45 -10.20
C GLY A 28 -3.34 12.47 -9.29
N PHE A 29 -3.99 11.42 -9.81
CA PHE A 29 -4.78 10.52 -8.97
C PHE A 29 -3.91 9.85 -7.89
N PRO A 30 -4.26 9.97 -6.60
CA PRO A 30 -3.39 9.55 -5.50
C PRO A 30 -3.17 8.04 -5.48
N ARG A 31 -2.03 7.63 -4.89
CA ARG A 31 -1.80 6.23 -4.51
C ARG A 31 -2.52 5.93 -3.20
N ALA A 32 -2.59 4.65 -2.85
CA ALA A 32 -2.94 4.25 -1.50
C ALA A 32 -1.72 4.35 -0.57
N GLY A 33 -1.95 4.21 0.73
CA GLY A 33 -0.94 4.35 1.76
C GLY A 33 -1.56 4.76 3.08
N PHE A 34 -0.72 4.88 4.11
CA PHE A 34 -1.14 5.42 5.39
C PHE A 34 -1.13 6.94 5.32
N THR A 35 -2.32 7.51 5.13
CA THR A 35 -2.50 8.96 5.17
C THR A 35 -2.55 9.41 6.62
N ALA A 36 -1.42 9.86 7.14
CA ALA A 36 -1.22 10.09 8.57
C ALA A 36 -0.49 11.42 8.83
N GLY A 37 -0.16 11.67 10.10
CA GLY A 37 0.54 12.87 10.56
C GLY A 37 -0.40 13.91 11.18
N PRO A 38 0.14 14.80 12.03
CA PRO A 38 -0.65 15.62 12.93
C PRO A 38 -1.55 16.62 12.21
N HIS A 39 -1.06 17.25 11.13
CA HIS A 39 -1.79 18.32 10.44
C HIS A 39 -3.05 17.81 9.76
N LEU A 40 -2.96 16.72 8.99
CA LEU A 40 -4.11 16.23 8.24
C LEU A 40 -5.25 15.80 9.17
N PHE A 41 -4.93 15.04 10.21
CA PHE A 41 -5.93 14.58 11.16
C PHE A 41 -6.48 15.73 12.02
N LYS A 42 -5.59 16.46 12.70
CA LYS A 42 -5.98 17.51 13.64
C LYS A 42 -6.75 18.63 12.94
N ASP A 43 -6.27 19.14 11.82
CA ASP A 43 -6.87 20.30 11.17
C ASP A 43 -8.25 19.93 10.60
N THR A 44 -8.39 18.71 10.04
CA THR A 44 -9.69 18.19 9.59
C THR A 44 -10.67 18.02 10.75
N MET A 45 -10.22 17.48 11.89
CA MET A 45 -11.09 17.30 13.06
C MET A 45 -11.42 18.61 13.77
N GLN A 46 -10.51 19.59 13.75
CA GLN A 46 -10.78 20.93 14.25
C GLN A 46 -11.83 21.65 13.39
N LEU A 47 -11.71 21.55 12.05
CA LEU A 47 -12.72 22.09 11.15
C LEU A 47 -14.06 21.36 11.31
N ALA A 48 -14.05 20.04 11.45
CA ALA A 48 -15.23 19.23 11.75
C ALA A 48 -15.94 19.69 13.03
N ALA A 49 -15.19 19.91 14.12
CA ALA A 49 -15.73 20.41 15.37
C ALA A 49 -16.34 21.81 15.22
N TYR A 50 -15.68 22.70 14.46
CA TYR A 50 -16.18 24.05 14.19
C TYR A 50 -17.46 24.04 13.34
N CYS A 51 -17.48 23.27 12.25
CA CYS A 51 -18.60 23.18 11.32
C CYS A 51 -19.76 22.30 11.81
N ARG A 52 -19.60 21.60 12.95
CA ARG A 52 -20.58 20.65 13.50
C ARG A 52 -20.97 19.60 12.45
N HIS A 53 -22.23 19.62 11.97
CA HIS A 53 -22.78 18.60 11.08
C HIS A 53 -22.64 18.93 9.58
N THR A 54 -22.09 20.08 9.21
CA THR A 54 -21.99 20.48 7.78
C THR A 54 -20.71 20.00 7.10
N PHE A 55 -19.81 19.32 7.83
CA PHE A 55 -18.54 18.79 7.29
C PHE A 55 -18.49 17.25 7.30
N SER A 56 -19.57 16.62 6.83
CA SER A 56 -19.70 15.15 6.78
C SER A 56 -18.63 14.48 5.92
N LEU A 57 -18.22 15.10 4.81
CA LEU A 57 -17.18 14.57 3.93
C LEU A 57 -15.81 14.48 4.63
N GLY A 58 -15.46 15.45 5.48
CA GLY A 58 -14.21 15.41 6.25
C GLY A 58 -14.18 14.27 7.26
N HIS A 59 -15.29 14.02 7.94
CA HIS A 59 -15.44 12.86 8.83
C HIS A 59 -15.28 11.54 8.06
N ALA A 60 -15.95 11.40 6.92
CA ALA A 60 -15.85 10.22 6.09
C ALA A 60 -14.42 10.00 5.58
N ALA A 61 -13.73 11.08 5.17
CA ALA A 61 -12.33 11.02 4.75
C ALA A 61 -11.41 10.53 5.88
N MET A 62 -11.58 11.04 7.10
CA MET A 62 -10.80 10.56 8.25
C MET A 62 -11.12 9.12 8.60
N LEU A 63 -12.40 8.71 8.57
CA LEU A 63 -12.76 7.30 8.80
C LEU A 63 -12.07 6.35 7.82
N VAL A 64 -12.03 6.71 6.53
CA VAL A 64 -11.35 5.91 5.51
C VAL A 64 -9.83 5.87 5.73
N ASN A 65 -9.22 7.00 6.05
CA ASN A 65 -7.76 7.08 6.27
C ASN A 65 -7.34 6.30 7.52
N GLU A 66 -8.06 6.50 8.62
CA GLU A 66 -7.78 5.87 9.91
C GLU A 66 -7.98 4.35 9.89
N THR A 67 -8.82 3.82 9.00
CA THR A 67 -9.09 2.38 8.88
C THR A 67 -8.24 1.69 7.81
N MET A 68 -7.26 2.38 7.22
CA MET A 68 -6.34 1.76 6.27
C MET A 68 -5.53 0.61 6.89
N PRO A 69 -5.00 0.71 8.13
CA PRO A 69 -4.34 -0.42 8.80
C PRO A 69 -5.22 -1.66 8.91
N ASP A 70 -6.51 -1.49 9.24
CA ASP A 70 -7.48 -2.58 9.30
C ASP A 70 -7.61 -3.26 7.93
N CYS A 71 -7.69 -2.48 6.85
CA CYS A 71 -7.75 -3.05 5.50
C CYS A 71 -6.52 -3.90 5.14
N VAL A 72 -5.32 -3.52 5.60
CA VAL A 72 -4.10 -4.32 5.37
C VAL A 72 -4.11 -5.59 6.23
N LEU A 73 -4.53 -5.49 7.49
CA LEU A 73 -4.69 -6.64 8.38
C LEU A 73 -5.68 -7.67 7.80
N GLU A 74 -6.81 -7.20 7.29
CA GLU A 74 -7.84 -8.02 6.64
C GLU A 74 -7.30 -8.80 5.43
N GLN A 75 -6.44 -8.17 4.64
CA GLN A 75 -5.80 -8.84 3.50
C GLN A 75 -4.90 -9.97 3.99
N ALA A 76 -4.08 -9.73 5.01
CA ALA A 76 -3.25 -10.76 5.60
C ALA A 76 -4.07 -11.91 6.17
N ARG A 77 -5.15 -11.61 6.91
CA ARG A 77 -6.03 -12.62 7.48
C ARG A 77 -6.68 -13.49 6.40
N LYS A 78 -7.14 -12.90 5.31
CA LYS A 78 -7.72 -13.64 4.17
C LYS A 78 -6.70 -14.57 3.52
N GLU A 79 -5.48 -14.08 3.28
CA GLU A 79 -4.42 -14.88 2.68
C GLU A 79 -4.01 -16.05 3.57
N LEU A 80 -3.83 -15.81 4.88
CA LEU A 80 -3.55 -16.86 5.86
C LEU A 80 -4.66 -17.90 5.93
N ALA A 81 -5.93 -17.46 5.98
CA ALA A 81 -7.07 -18.37 6.05
C ALA A 81 -7.15 -19.32 4.83
N GLN A 82 -6.79 -18.87 3.63
CA GLN A 82 -6.73 -19.72 2.43
C GLN A 82 -5.70 -20.84 2.54
N SER A 83 -4.65 -20.65 3.35
CA SER A 83 -3.63 -21.65 3.64
C SER A 83 -3.89 -22.47 4.92
N GLY A 84 -5.04 -22.24 5.57
CA GLY A 84 -5.39 -22.87 6.86
C GLY A 84 -4.66 -22.26 8.07
N GLY A 85 -3.93 -21.16 7.89
CA GLY A 85 -3.21 -20.44 8.94
C GLY A 85 -4.04 -19.35 9.62
N LYS A 86 -3.47 -18.77 10.68
CA LYS A 86 -4.03 -17.63 11.43
C LYS A 86 -2.91 -16.70 11.89
N LEU A 87 -3.24 -15.44 12.21
CA LEU A 87 -2.28 -14.46 12.73
C LEU A 87 -1.81 -14.79 14.14
N ALA A 88 -2.64 -15.45 14.94
CA ALA A 88 -2.27 -15.85 16.30
C ALA A 88 -1.06 -16.80 16.29
N GLY A 89 0.05 -16.38 16.89
CA GLY A 89 1.33 -17.07 16.90
C GLY A 89 2.19 -16.86 15.64
N ALA A 90 1.71 -16.12 14.65
CA ALA A 90 2.50 -15.77 13.47
C ALA A 90 3.56 -14.72 13.82
N ARG A 91 4.74 -14.80 13.19
CA ARG A 91 5.80 -13.81 13.32
C ARG A 91 5.62 -12.72 12.28
N CYS A 92 5.19 -11.55 12.72
CA CYS A 92 4.90 -10.40 11.87
C CYS A 92 5.95 -9.31 12.06
N GLY A 93 6.43 -8.73 10.96
CA GLY A 93 7.34 -7.59 10.97
C GLY A 93 6.66 -6.35 10.40
N VAL A 94 6.66 -5.24 11.13
CA VAL A 94 6.25 -3.93 10.59
C VAL A 94 7.50 -3.14 10.18
N LEU A 95 7.65 -2.93 8.89
CA LEU A 95 8.77 -2.24 8.27
C LEU A 95 8.39 -0.78 7.95
N GLY A 96 9.06 0.15 8.62
CA GLY A 96 8.75 1.59 8.61
C GLY A 96 7.67 1.93 9.63
N MET A 97 8.04 2.79 10.57
CA MET A 97 7.25 3.23 11.72
C MET A 97 7.00 4.75 11.72
N ALA A 98 7.79 5.53 10.99
CA ALA A 98 7.49 6.93 10.72
C ALA A 98 6.17 7.09 9.95
N PHE A 99 5.54 8.26 10.01
CA PHE A 99 4.31 8.52 9.26
C PHE A 99 4.60 8.93 7.79
N LYS A 100 5.82 9.40 7.52
CA LYS A 100 6.26 9.91 6.21
C LYS A 100 7.56 9.22 5.78
N PRO A 101 7.70 8.84 4.48
CA PRO A 101 8.94 8.31 3.96
C PRO A 101 10.14 9.25 4.16
N ASP A 102 11.29 8.65 4.37
CA ASP A 102 12.60 9.29 4.51
C ASP A 102 12.64 10.38 5.61
N ASN A 103 11.97 10.12 6.73
CA ASN A 103 11.83 11.02 7.87
C ASN A 103 11.69 10.21 9.17
N ASP A 104 12.00 10.83 10.32
CA ASP A 104 11.96 10.23 11.66
C ASP A 104 10.68 10.56 12.47
N ASP A 105 9.73 11.28 11.87
CA ASP A 105 8.53 11.72 12.57
C ASP A 105 7.50 10.58 12.71
N VAL A 106 7.26 10.19 13.96
CA VAL A 106 6.33 9.14 14.36
C VAL A 106 4.96 9.65 14.81
N ARG A 107 4.77 10.98 14.88
CA ARG A 107 3.55 11.57 15.42
C ARG A 107 2.35 11.15 14.57
N GLU A 108 1.33 10.61 15.22
CA GLU A 108 0.12 10.09 14.58
C GLU A 108 0.40 9.03 13.48
N SER A 109 1.53 8.31 13.54
CA SER A 109 1.82 7.27 12.55
C SER A 109 0.88 6.07 12.70
N LEU A 110 0.18 5.75 11.60
CA LEU A 110 -0.71 4.58 11.52
C LEU A 110 0.04 3.24 11.55
N ALA A 111 1.37 3.22 11.39
CA ALA A 111 2.17 2.01 11.56
C ALA A 111 2.11 1.48 13.01
N PHE A 112 2.04 2.39 14.01
CA PHE A 112 1.82 1.98 15.41
C PHE A 112 0.42 1.42 15.65
N LYS A 113 -0.59 1.95 14.94
CA LYS A 113 -1.95 1.39 14.96
C LYS A 113 -1.96 -0.02 14.38
N LEU A 114 -1.31 -0.23 13.22
CA LEU A 114 -1.14 -1.55 12.62
C LEU A 114 -0.46 -2.53 13.58
N ARG A 115 0.65 -2.13 14.21
CA ARG A 115 1.34 -2.95 15.22
C ARG A 115 0.38 -3.39 16.32
N ARG A 116 -0.43 -2.47 16.86
CA ARG A 116 -1.41 -2.79 17.91
C ARG A 116 -2.48 -3.77 17.44
N LEU A 117 -2.99 -3.60 16.21
CA LEU A 117 -3.96 -4.51 15.61
C LEU A 117 -3.37 -5.94 15.47
N LEU A 118 -2.13 -6.07 14.99
CA LEU A 118 -1.43 -7.36 14.89
C LEU A 118 -1.23 -8.03 16.24
N LEU A 119 -0.84 -7.25 17.27
CA LEU A 119 -0.72 -7.75 18.64
C LEU A 119 -2.06 -8.24 19.19
N TRP A 120 -3.16 -7.53 18.92
CA TRP A 120 -4.51 -7.95 19.31
C TRP A 120 -4.98 -9.23 18.62
N GLU A 121 -4.52 -9.50 17.39
CA GLU A 121 -4.73 -10.77 16.70
C GLU A 121 -3.82 -11.91 17.23
N GLY A 122 -2.99 -11.63 18.23
CA GLY A 122 -2.11 -12.60 18.89
C GLY A 122 -0.82 -12.91 18.12
N ALA A 123 -0.42 -12.07 17.18
CA ALA A 123 0.86 -12.21 16.47
C ALA A 123 2.05 -11.80 17.35
N ASP A 124 3.22 -12.39 17.08
CA ASP A 124 4.51 -11.90 17.58
C ASP A 124 5.02 -10.82 16.63
N VAL A 125 5.14 -9.58 17.12
CA VAL A 125 5.35 -8.40 16.25
C VAL A 125 6.70 -7.75 16.49
N LEU A 126 7.55 -7.75 15.46
CA LEU A 126 8.78 -6.97 15.38
C LEU A 126 8.55 -5.67 14.62
N CYS A 127 9.26 -4.61 15.00
CA CYS A 127 9.20 -3.32 14.33
C CYS A 127 10.61 -2.84 13.97
N SER A 128 10.75 -2.26 12.79
CA SER A 128 12.01 -1.65 12.34
C SER A 128 11.71 -0.36 11.62
N ASP A 129 12.58 0.63 11.83
CA ASP A 129 12.61 1.86 11.06
C ASP A 129 14.05 2.39 10.98
N VAL A 130 14.52 2.76 9.78
CA VAL A 130 15.90 3.25 9.58
C VAL A 130 16.14 4.67 10.08
N TYR A 131 15.09 5.48 10.24
CA TYR A 131 15.16 6.86 10.74
C TYR A 131 14.71 6.98 12.20
N VAL A 132 13.88 6.05 12.68
CA VAL A 132 13.31 6.10 14.03
C VAL A 132 14.00 5.10 14.96
N GLN A 133 14.70 5.62 15.96
CA GLN A 133 15.30 4.82 17.03
C GLN A 133 14.36 4.81 18.25
N ARG A 134 13.86 3.62 18.63
CA ARG A 134 13.05 3.41 19.85
C ARG A 134 13.38 2.08 20.50
N GLU A 135 13.22 2.02 21.81
CA GLU A 135 13.36 0.77 22.56
C GLU A 135 12.41 -0.31 22.01
N GLY A 136 12.95 -1.52 21.83
CA GLY A 136 12.22 -2.67 21.28
C GLY A 136 12.14 -2.71 19.76
N PHE A 137 12.66 -1.72 19.03
CA PHE A 137 12.85 -1.83 17.59
C PHE A 137 14.11 -2.64 17.29
N VAL A 138 14.06 -3.40 16.20
CA VAL A 138 15.17 -4.22 15.70
C VAL A 138 15.66 -3.65 14.37
N SER A 139 16.82 -4.12 13.90
CA SER A 139 17.28 -3.79 12.54
C SER A 139 16.33 -4.34 11.47
N ALA A 140 16.37 -3.77 10.27
CA ALA A 140 15.56 -4.25 9.16
C ALA A 140 15.95 -5.69 8.79
N GLU A 141 17.25 -5.99 8.86
CA GLU A 141 17.82 -7.30 8.62
C GLU A 141 17.31 -8.33 9.65
N ASP A 142 17.32 -7.99 10.94
CA ASP A 142 16.81 -8.88 12.00
C ASP A 142 15.30 -9.10 11.88
N LEU A 143 14.55 -8.05 11.55
CA LEU A 143 13.11 -8.14 11.30
C LEU A 143 12.82 -9.12 10.17
N LEU A 144 13.54 -8.98 9.04
CA LEU A 144 13.39 -9.86 7.88
C LEU A 144 13.88 -11.28 8.16
N ALA A 145 14.90 -11.46 8.99
CA ALA A 145 15.40 -12.79 9.35
C ALA A 145 14.41 -13.58 10.21
N ARG A 146 13.59 -12.91 11.03
CA ARG A 146 12.74 -13.54 12.05
C ARG A 146 11.26 -13.59 11.70
N SER A 147 10.78 -12.69 10.85
CA SER A 147 9.35 -12.54 10.54
C SER A 147 8.96 -13.30 9.28
N ASP A 148 7.79 -13.92 9.24
CA ASP A 148 7.29 -14.64 8.06
C ASP A 148 6.34 -13.76 7.22
N PHE A 149 5.64 -12.83 7.89
CA PHE A 149 4.74 -11.86 7.29
C PHE A 149 5.27 -10.44 7.52
N ILE A 150 5.53 -9.71 6.45
CA ILE A 150 6.07 -8.35 6.49
C ILE A 150 4.97 -7.38 6.09
N PHE A 151 4.80 -6.33 6.88
CA PHE A 151 3.87 -5.26 6.62
C PHE A 151 4.64 -3.97 6.38
N VAL A 152 4.43 -3.32 5.24
CA VAL A 152 5.05 -2.04 4.94
C VAL A 152 4.24 -0.92 5.60
N GLY A 153 4.70 -0.46 6.76
CA GLY A 153 4.09 0.65 7.48
C GLY A 153 4.46 1.99 6.84
N CYS A 154 5.73 2.18 6.48
CA CYS A 154 6.22 3.38 5.79
C CYS A 154 7.32 3.00 4.77
N PRO A 155 7.15 3.31 3.47
CA PRO A 155 8.07 2.86 2.43
C PRO A 155 9.28 3.80 2.28
N HIS A 156 10.25 3.69 3.18
CA HIS A 156 11.54 4.39 3.04
C HIS A 156 12.31 3.89 1.82
N ARG A 157 13.12 4.76 1.20
CA ARG A 157 13.88 4.42 -0.01
C ARG A 157 14.86 3.27 0.19
N GLU A 158 15.47 3.16 1.37
CA GLU A 158 16.44 2.14 1.75
C GLU A 158 15.84 0.73 1.69
N TYR A 159 14.52 0.61 1.85
CA TYR A 159 13.84 -0.68 1.87
C TYR A 159 13.74 -1.35 0.50
N ARG A 160 13.93 -0.58 -0.58
CA ARG A 160 13.92 -1.13 -1.95
C ARG A 160 15.12 -2.04 -2.23
N SER A 161 16.21 -1.87 -1.49
CA SER A 161 17.42 -2.69 -1.61
C SER A 161 17.44 -3.91 -0.68
N LEU A 162 16.45 -4.07 0.20
CA LEU A 162 16.41 -5.19 1.14
C LEU A 162 16.26 -6.53 0.41
N ARG A 163 16.73 -7.59 1.07
CA ARG A 163 16.64 -8.98 0.59
C ARG A 163 15.74 -9.76 1.52
N PHE A 164 14.79 -10.47 0.96
CA PHE A 164 13.81 -11.25 1.70
C PHE A 164 14.16 -12.74 1.60
N ARG A 165 13.76 -13.49 2.61
CA ARG A 165 13.82 -14.94 2.64
C ARG A 165 12.77 -15.53 1.68
N PRO A 166 13.05 -16.67 1.03
CA PRO A 166 12.08 -17.36 0.20
C PRO A 166 10.78 -17.66 0.97
N GLY A 167 9.64 -17.43 0.34
CA GLY A 167 8.32 -17.71 0.92
C GLY A 167 7.78 -16.66 1.90
N GLN A 168 8.53 -15.61 2.22
CA GLN A 168 8.01 -14.48 3.00
C GLN A 168 6.86 -13.79 2.25
N ARG A 169 5.83 -13.39 2.99
CA ARG A 169 4.70 -12.62 2.44
C ARG A 169 4.87 -11.16 2.79
N VAL A 170 4.64 -10.27 1.83
CA VAL A 170 4.76 -8.81 2.02
C VAL A 170 3.44 -8.14 1.70
N PHE A 171 2.90 -7.42 2.67
CA PHE A 171 1.70 -6.61 2.56
C PHE A 171 2.08 -5.14 2.38
N ASP A 172 1.96 -4.65 1.14
CA ASP A 172 2.28 -3.28 0.74
C ASP A 172 1.06 -2.60 0.11
N CYS A 173 0.44 -1.67 0.86
CA CYS A 173 -0.66 -0.86 0.34
C CYS A 173 -0.19 0.41 -0.41
N TRP A 174 1.09 0.75 -0.35
CA TRP A 174 1.64 1.96 -0.95
C TRP A 174 1.96 1.81 -2.44
N GLY A 175 2.09 0.56 -2.91
CA GLY A 175 2.63 0.27 -4.24
C GLY A 175 4.08 0.74 -4.35
N SER A 176 4.85 0.54 -3.28
CA SER A 176 6.24 0.97 -3.13
C SER A 176 7.23 0.10 -3.92
N GLY A 177 6.81 -1.13 -4.26
CA GLY A 177 7.65 -2.11 -4.94
C GLY A 177 8.57 -2.90 -4.02
N ILE A 178 8.43 -2.76 -2.70
CA ILE A 178 9.07 -3.59 -1.68
C ILE A 178 8.40 -4.97 -1.70
N ARG A 179 9.14 -6.00 -2.08
CA ARG A 179 8.66 -7.39 -2.17
C ARG A 179 9.83 -8.38 -2.20
N PRO A 180 9.59 -9.68 -1.96
CA PRO A 180 10.65 -10.68 -1.86
C PRO A 180 11.48 -10.87 -3.12
N ASP A 181 10.84 -10.70 -4.27
CA ASP A 181 11.45 -10.77 -5.59
C ASP A 181 11.54 -9.35 -6.20
N GLY A 182 12.74 -8.76 -6.29
CA GLY A 182 12.94 -7.61 -7.17
C GLY A 182 13.03 -8.07 -8.64
N PRO A 183 12.64 -7.28 -9.67
CA PRO A 183 11.75 -6.12 -9.73
C PRO A 183 10.30 -6.54 -10.07
N ALA A 184 9.44 -5.59 -10.42
CA ALA A 184 8.04 -5.85 -10.72
C ALA A 184 7.91 -6.66 -12.02
N ILE A 185 7.16 -7.75 -11.95
CA ILE A 185 6.16 -7.98 -12.98
C ILE A 185 5.13 -6.84 -12.84
N CYS A 186 5.41 -5.71 -13.48
CA CYS A 186 4.52 -5.33 -14.57
C CYS A 186 4.79 -6.34 -15.68
N ALA A 187 4.15 -7.51 -15.65
CA ALA A 187 4.17 -8.42 -16.79
C ALA A 187 2.80 -9.08 -17.01
N GLY A 188 2.56 -9.30 -18.29
CA GLY A 188 1.27 -9.43 -18.96
C GLY A 188 0.78 -8.04 -19.42
N ALA A 189 0.95 -7.57 -20.65
CA ALA A 189 1.40 -8.10 -21.94
C ALA A 189 1.68 -6.83 -22.82
N VAL A 190 2.46 -6.81 -23.91
CA VAL A 190 2.40 -7.66 -25.10
C VAL A 190 3.78 -7.65 -25.78
N GLY A 191 4.48 -8.77 -25.73
CA GLY A 191 5.44 -9.19 -26.73
C GLY A 191 4.86 -10.44 -27.38
N GLY A 192 3.93 -10.25 -28.30
CA GLY A 192 3.30 -11.28 -29.11
C GLY A 192 3.46 -10.89 -30.57
N ALA A 193 3.96 -11.83 -31.36
CA ALA A 193 4.37 -11.68 -32.74
C ALA A 193 3.38 -10.86 -33.60
N ALA A 194 3.90 -9.82 -34.25
CA ALA A 194 3.28 -9.30 -35.45
C ALA A 194 3.61 -10.27 -36.59
N GLU A 195 2.74 -11.26 -36.80
CA GLU A 195 2.57 -11.84 -38.12
C GLU A 195 2.23 -10.70 -39.07
N THR A 196 3.11 -10.44 -40.03
CA THR A 196 2.87 -9.55 -41.17
C THR A 196 1.81 -10.17 -42.07
N GLY A 197 0.54 -10.05 -41.67
CA GLY A 197 -0.63 -10.23 -42.50
C GLY A 197 -0.93 -8.92 -43.21
N ALA A 198 -0.54 -8.83 -44.47
CA ALA A 198 -0.89 -7.72 -45.35
C ALA A 198 -2.42 -7.59 -45.49
N LEU A 199 -2.98 -6.52 -44.97
CA LEU A 199 -4.30 -6.03 -45.37
C LEU A 199 -4.09 -4.69 -46.07
N ARG A 200 -4.18 -4.74 -47.40
CA ARG A 200 -4.25 -3.60 -48.30
C ARG A 200 -5.45 -2.73 -47.89
N GLY A 201 -5.19 -1.56 -47.34
CA GLY A 201 -6.17 -0.48 -47.26
C GLY A 201 -6.13 0.33 -48.54
N GLU A 202 -7.20 0.24 -49.33
CA GLU A 202 -7.44 1.09 -50.49
C GLU A 202 -7.53 2.57 -50.08
N ALA A 203 -6.92 3.42 -50.90
CA ALA A 203 -6.89 4.85 -50.73
C ALA A 203 -8.29 5.45 -50.94
N VAL A 204 -8.83 6.12 -49.92
CA VAL A 204 -9.98 7.01 -50.09
C VAL A 204 -9.48 8.30 -50.73
N GLN A 205 -9.88 8.51 -51.98
CA GLN A 205 -9.66 9.74 -52.73
C GLN A 205 -10.40 10.92 -52.07
N LYS A 206 -9.68 12.03 -51.87
CA LYS A 206 -10.29 13.35 -51.69
C LYS A 206 -10.94 13.78 -53.01
N GLY A 207 -12.24 14.06 -52.99
CA GLY A 207 -12.96 14.82 -54.03
C GLY A 207 -13.30 16.24 -53.52
N PRO A 208 -13.39 17.25 -54.40
CA PRO A 208 -13.33 18.66 -54.00
C PRO A 208 -14.72 19.31 -53.77
N GLU A 209 -14.63 20.45 -53.08
CA GLU A 209 -15.64 21.50 -52.76
C GLU A 209 -16.71 21.20 -51.70
#